data_AF-A0A1G1NGV9-F1
#
_entry.id   AF-A0A1G1NGV9-F1
#
_cell.length_a   1.000
_cell.length_b   1.000
_cell.length_c   1.000
_cell.angle_alpha   90.00
_cell.angle_beta   90.00
_cell.angle_gamma   90.00
#
_symmetry.space_group_name_H-M   'P 1'
#
loop_
_entity.id
_entity.type
_entity.pdbx_description
1 polymer ?
#
loop_
_entity_poly.entity_id
_entity_poly.type
_entity_poly.pdbx_seq_one_letter_code
_entity_poly.pdbx_strand_id
1 'polypeptide(L)'
;MKQKIAYIQKEQRRITDLVTKKFRHFYLTGGTALAFYFRHRFSEDLDFFSQKYTDRDPGKIMNFISEETGFRFSLGSRQDDPKLLPMTIYFLELKNGCVLKIDFVRDFTKNIKKIHGGMHSVEDIYFRKILAATGTGAKENLTGHLVPTGRQTAKDLFDIYFLSSNFRPLSDFVFEYFAYDQIELLDTWYKTFDRTELKLELADMIPGVNVRKVLSRLDKQILNQISAKLREG
;
A
#
# COMPACT_ATOMS: atom_id res chain seq x y z
N MET A 1 18.37 7.22 15.53
CA MET A 1 17.13 6.97 14.74
C MET A 1 17.15 7.65 13.37
N LYS A 2 17.26 8.99 13.26
CA LYS A 2 17.25 9.72 11.97
C LYS A 2 18.29 9.23 10.95
N GLN A 3 19.53 8.98 11.38
CA GLN A 3 20.60 8.47 10.49
C GLN A 3 20.28 7.06 9.95
N LYS A 4 19.66 6.20 10.76
CA LYS A 4 19.22 4.85 10.34
C LYS A 4 18.13 4.93 9.27
N ILE A 5 17.13 5.80 9.47
CA ILE A 5 16.05 6.06 8.50
C ILE A 5 16.62 6.56 7.17
N ALA A 6 17.51 7.56 7.21
CA ALA A 6 18.13 8.10 6.01
C ALA A 6 18.95 7.05 5.24
N TYR A 7 19.65 6.17 5.96
CA TYR A 7 20.37 5.04 5.36
C TYR A 7 19.43 4.05 4.68
N ILE A 8 18.36 3.62 5.36
CA ILE A 8 17.35 2.71 4.79
C ILE A 8 16.74 3.33 3.52
N GLN A 9 16.33 4.60 3.56
CA GLN A 9 15.77 5.28 2.39
C GLN A 9 16.74 5.38 1.21
N LYS A 10 18.04 5.51 1.49
CA LYS A 10 19.08 5.49 0.45
C LYS A 10 19.17 4.12 -0.20
N GLU A 11 19.24 3.04 0.59
CA GLU A 11 19.32 1.69 0.05
C GLU A 11 18.00 1.28 -0.64
N GLN A 12 16.84 1.68 -0.13
CA GLN A 12 15.54 1.49 -0.80
C GLN A 12 15.57 2.04 -2.22
N ARG A 13 16.01 3.31 -2.41
CA ARG A 13 16.13 3.91 -3.74
C ARG A 13 17.12 3.16 -4.63
N ARG A 14 18.29 2.80 -4.11
CA ARG A 14 19.30 2.04 -4.85
C ARG A 14 18.75 0.69 -5.33
N ILE A 15 18.06 -0.04 -4.46
CA ILE A 15 17.48 -1.35 -4.77
C ILE A 15 16.33 -1.21 -5.76
N THR A 16 15.45 -0.22 -5.59
CA THR A 16 14.41 0.08 -6.59
C THR A 16 15.01 0.34 -7.96
N ASP A 17 16.07 1.16 -8.06
CA ASP A 17 16.74 1.43 -9.33
C ASP A 17 17.34 0.16 -9.95
N LEU A 18 18.00 -0.68 -9.16
CA LEU A 18 18.58 -1.95 -9.63
C LEU A 18 17.50 -2.88 -10.19
N VAL A 19 16.43 -3.12 -9.42
CA VAL A 19 15.34 -4.02 -9.79
C VAL A 19 14.64 -3.51 -11.05
N THR A 20 14.21 -2.25 -11.06
CA THR A 20 13.37 -1.71 -12.13
C THR A 20 14.10 -1.50 -13.45
N LYS A 21 15.42 -1.27 -13.41
CA LYS A 21 16.26 -1.19 -14.64
C LYS A 21 16.47 -2.57 -15.27
N LYS A 22 16.70 -3.61 -14.47
CA LYS A 22 17.01 -4.96 -14.96
C LYS A 22 15.75 -5.79 -15.25
N PHE A 23 14.75 -5.72 -14.38
CA PHE A 23 13.52 -6.49 -14.42
C PHE A 23 12.34 -5.58 -14.73
N ARG A 24 12.27 -5.12 -15.98
CA ARG A 24 11.35 -4.05 -16.43
C ARG A 24 9.86 -4.37 -16.28
N HIS A 25 9.49 -5.63 -16.02
CA HIS A 25 8.12 -6.04 -15.75
C HIS A 25 7.73 -5.93 -14.27
N PHE A 26 8.70 -5.70 -13.37
CA PHE A 26 8.45 -5.38 -11.98
C PHE A 26 8.43 -3.87 -11.75
N TYR A 27 7.58 -3.44 -10.83
CA TYR A 27 7.43 -2.04 -10.46
C TYR A 27 7.16 -1.86 -8.98
N LEU A 28 7.70 -0.77 -8.42
CA LEU A 28 7.48 -0.39 -7.03
C LEU A 28 6.07 0.20 -6.87
N THR A 29 5.39 -0.19 -5.80
CA THR A 29 4.07 0.31 -5.43
C THR A 29 3.97 0.59 -3.92
N GLY A 30 2.75 0.81 -3.43
CA GLY A 30 2.45 0.82 -2.00
C GLY A 30 2.96 2.06 -1.27
N GLY A 31 3.20 1.90 0.03
CA GLY A 31 3.57 3.01 0.92
C GLY A 31 4.94 3.62 0.58
N THR A 32 5.87 2.80 0.11
CA THR A 32 7.24 3.27 -0.19
C THR A 32 7.31 4.01 -1.52
N ALA A 33 6.59 3.55 -2.55
CA ALA A 33 6.40 4.35 -3.77
C ALA A 33 5.76 5.71 -3.45
N LEU A 34 4.73 5.73 -2.61
CA LEU A 34 4.08 6.99 -2.20
C LEU A 34 5.03 7.91 -1.43
N ALA A 35 5.87 7.34 -0.55
CA ALA A 35 6.89 8.08 0.18
C ALA A 35 7.99 8.63 -0.75
N PHE A 36 8.27 7.98 -1.89
CA PHE A 36 9.20 8.51 -2.89
C PHE A 36 8.62 9.75 -3.60
N TYR A 37 7.32 9.76 -3.88
CA TYR A 37 6.66 10.93 -4.47
C TYR A 37 6.57 12.11 -3.49
N PHE A 38 6.14 11.86 -2.25
CA PHE A 38 5.68 12.94 -1.37
C PHE A 38 6.41 13.07 -0.04
N ARG A 39 7.21 12.06 0.35
CA ARG A 39 7.82 11.98 1.69
C ARG A 39 6.79 12.17 2.80
N HIS A 40 5.57 11.66 2.60
CA HIS A 40 4.41 11.91 3.46
C HIS A 40 4.50 11.21 4.82
N ARG A 41 5.18 10.06 4.87
CA ARG A 41 5.64 9.36 6.09
C ARG A 41 6.80 8.43 5.77
N PHE A 42 7.45 7.89 6.81
CA PHE A 42 8.40 6.80 6.61
C PHE A 42 7.66 5.49 6.27
N SER A 43 8.25 4.71 5.36
CA SER A 43 7.74 3.41 4.94
C SER A 43 8.94 2.47 4.83
N GLU A 44 8.86 1.32 5.51
CA GLU A 44 10.01 0.45 5.78
C GLU A 44 10.25 -0.58 4.68
N ASP A 45 9.19 -1.06 4.03
CA ASP A 45 9.24 -2.21 3.12
C ASP A 45 9.47 -1.77 1.66
N LEU A 46 9.86 -2.70 0.78
CA LEU A 46 9.76 -2.54 -0.67
C LEU A 46 8.74 -3.52 -1.25
N ASP A 47 7.67 -2.99 -1.85
CA ASP A 47 6.63 -3.78 -2.50
C ASP A 47 6.83 -3.75 -4.03
N PHE A 48 7.38 -4.82 -4.59
CA PHE A 48 7.52 -4.99 -6.04
C PHE A 48 6.40 -5.86 -6.60
N PHE A 49 5.59 -5.26 -7.48
CA PHE A 49 4.46 -5.92 -8.11
C PHE A 49 4.79 -6.23 -9.56
N SER A 50 4.15 -7.27 -10.11
CA SER A 50 4.28 -7.61 -11.53
C SER A 50 3.04 -8.33 -12.05
N GLN A 51 2.49 -7.85 -13.18
CA GLN A 51 1.45 -8.57 -13.94
C GLN A 51 2.01 -9.74 -14.77
N LYS A 52 3.34 -9.81 -14.93
CA LYS A 52 4.05 -10.88 -15.65
C LYS A 52 4.92 -11.71 -14.69
N TYR A 53 4.48 -11.82 -13.44
CA TYR A 53 5.17 -12.54 -12.38
C TYR A 53 5.33 -14.02 -12.72
N THR A 54 6.53 -14.55 -12.52
CA THR A 54 6.78 -15.99 -12.48
C THR A 54 7.42 -16.40 -11.15
N ASP A 55 7.16 -17.62 -10.69
CA ASP A 55 7.67 -18.15 -9.41
C ASP A 55 9.20 -18.18 -9.29
N ARG A 56 9.91 -18.06 -10.42
CA ARG A 56 11.38 -18.01 -10.47
C ARG A 56 11.92 -16.59 -10.35
N ASP A 57 11.10 -15.58 -10.58
CA ASP A 57 11.55 -14.19 -10.61
C ASP A 57 12.06 -13.69 -9.25
N PRO A 58 11.35 -13.89 -8.11
CA PRO A 58 11.80 -13.35 -6.82
C PRO A 58 13.22 -13.79 -6.45
N GLY A 59 13.52 -15.10 -6.57
CA GLY A 59 14.86 -15.62 -6.29
C GLY A 59 15.93 -15.08 -7.23
N LYS A 60 15.64 -14.93 -8.52
CA LYS A 60 16.57 -14.33 -9.50
C LYS A 60 16.85 -12.86 -9.18
N ILE A 61 15.82 -12.11 -8.80
CA ILE A 61 15.94 -10.70 -8.43
C ILE A 61 16.79 -10.57 -7.16
N MET A 62 16.54 -11.41 -6.15
CA MET A 62 17.31 -11.37 -4.90
C MET A 62 18.78 -11.76 -5.08
N ASN A 63 19.07 -12.77 -5.91
CA ASN A 63 20.45 -13.10 -6.28
C ASN A 63 21.15 -11.92 -6.97
N PHE A 64 20.48 -11.28 -7.93
CA PHE A 64 21.01 -10.09 -8.59
C PHE A 64 21.25 -8.93 -7.60
N ILE A 65 20.30 -8.65 -6.68
CA ILE A 65 20.49 -7.64 -5.64
C ILE A 65 21.71 -8.00 -4.78
N SER A 66 21.85 -9.26 -4.36
CA SER A 66 22.99 -9.73 -3.56
C SER A 66 24.32 -9.51 -4.29
N GLU A 67 24.40 -9.88 -5.58
CA GLU A 67 25.59 -9.70 -6.42
C GLU A 67 25.98 -8.21 -6.56
N GLU A 68 25.01 -7.34 -6.82
CA GLU A 68 25.24 -5.90 -7.04
C GLU A 68 25.51 -5.10 -5.76
N THR A 69 25.12 -5.63 -4.60
CA THR A 69 25.19 -4.91 -3.32
C THR A 69 26.16 -5.52 -2.30
N GLY A 70 26.44 -6.81 -2.42
CA GLY A 70 27.13 -7.62 -1.41
C GLY A 70 26.28 -7.91 -0.17
N PHE A 71 24.99 -7.58 -0.17
CA PHE A 71 24.10 -7.84 0.96
C PHE A 71 23.59 -9.27 0.93
N ARG A 72 23.59 -9.91 2.10
CA ARG A 72 22.99 -11.24 2.26
C ARG A 72 21.48 -11.10 2.37
N PHE A 73 20.76 -12.13 1.95
CA PHE A 73 19.32 -12.19 2.13
C PHE A 73 18.88 -13.56 2.63
N SER A 74 17.71 -13.59 3.25
CA SER A 74 17.01 -14.80 3.64
C SER A 74 15.59 -14.79 3.11
N LEU A 75 15.07 -15.98 2.79
CA LEU A 75 13.66 -16.17 2.48
C LEU A 75 12.86 -16.05 3.77
N GLY A 76 11.89 -15.13 3.79
CA GLY A 76 10.97 -14.95 4.92
C GLY A 76 9.77 -15.89 4.82
N SER A 77 9.00 -15.74 3.75
CA SER A 77 7.84 -16.59 3.47
C SER A 77 7.55 -16.67 1.98
N ARG A 78 6.79 -17.69 1.59
CA ARG A 78 6.29 -17.87 0.24
C ARG A 78 4.83 -18.30 0.33
N GLN A 79 3.97 -17.61 -0.40
CA GLN A 79 2.55 -17.94 -0.48
C GLN A 79 2.31 -18.84 -1.69
N ASP A 80 2.23 -20.15 -1.42
CA ASP A 80 1.96 -21.18 -2.44
C ASP A 80 0.52 -21.71 -2.38
N ASP A 81 -0.36 -21.07 -1.59
CA ASP A 81 -1.78 -21.44 -1.53
C ASP A 81 -2.45 -20.95 -2.82
N PRO A 82 -3.02 -21.84 -3.65
CA PRO A 82 -3.68 -21.45 -4.89
C PRO A 82 -4.91 -20.56 -4.69
N LYS A 83 -5.44 -20.46 -3.47
CA LYS A 83 -6.55 -19.58 -3.10
C LYS A 83 -6.10 -18.15 -2.78
N LEU A 84 -4.80 -17.93 -2.57
CA LEU A 84 -4.24 -16.65 -2.17
C LEU A 84 -3.35 -16.07 -3.28
N LEU A 85 -3.09 -14.78 -3.20
CA LEU A 85 -2.23 -14.10 -4.16
C LEU A 85 -0.79 -14.63 -4.03
N PRO A 86 -0.17 -15.11 -5.13
CA PRO A 86 1.22 -15.53 -5.09
C PRO A 86 2.11 -14.37 -4.67
N MET A 87 2.86 -14.58 -3.61
CA MET A 87 3.83 -13.62 -3.09
C MET A 87 5.02 -14.31 -2.46
N THR A 88 6.18 -13.66 -2.53
CA THR A 88 7.39 -14.12 -1.86
C THR A 88 8.02 -12.95 -1.09
N ILE A 89 8.30 -13.17 0.19
CA ILE A 89 8.89 -12.19 1.09
C ILE A 89 10.34 -12.56 1.34
N TYR A 90 11.23 -11.59 1.19
CA TYR A 90 12.64 -11.70 1.55
C TYR A 90 13.04 -10.64 2.56
N PHE A 91 14.07 -10.97 3.34
CA PHE A 91 14.74 -10.03 4.23
C PHE A 91 16.18 -9.82 3.75
N LEU A 92 16.53 -8.58 3.43
CA LEU A 92 17.87 -8.18 3.01
C LEU A 92 18.62 -7.58 4.19
N GLU A 93 19.75 -8.17 4.54
CA GLU A 93 20.63 -7.70 5.61
C GLU A 93 21.48 -6.53 5.13
N LEU A 94 21.06 -5.32 5.48
CA LEU A 94 21.81 -4.10 5.20
C LEU A 94 22.91 -3.88 6.26
N LYS A 95 23.75 -2.87 6.04
CA LYS A 95 24.76 -2.49 7.04
C LYS A 95 24.11 -1.97 8.32
N ASN A 96 24.90 -1.93 9.40
CA ASN A 96 24.52 -1.38 10.70
C ASN A 96 23.32 -2.11 11.35
N GLY A 97 23.18 -3.42 11.10
CA GLY A 97 22.08 -4.23 11.64
C GLY A 97 20.69 -3.77 11.17
N CYS A 98 20.61 -3.11 10.00
CA CYS A 98 19.34 -2.78 9.38
C CYS A 98 18.88 -3.97 8.54
N VAL A 99 17.57 -4.24 8.54
CA VAL A 99 16.97 -5.26 7.69
C VAL A 99 15.93 -4.57 6.83
N LEU A 100 15.95 -4.87 5.52
CA LEU A 100 14.96 -4.38 4.58
C LEU A 100 14.08 -5.55 4.12
N LYS A 101 12.78 -5.45 4.37
CA LYS A 101 11.79 -6.39 3.87
C LYS A 101 11.46 -6.06 2.42
N ILE A 102 11.45 -7.08 1.56
CA ILE A 102 11.14 -6.96 0.14
C ILE A 102 10.07 -7.99 -0.22
N ASP A 103 8.92 -7.50 -0.67
CA ASP A 103 7.77 -8.30 -1.07
C ASP A 103 7.67 -8.31 -2.58
N PHE A 104 7.64 -9.50 -3.18
CA PHE A 104 7.35 -9.70 -4.60
C PHE A 104 5.94 -10.24 -4.72
N VAL A 105 5.03 -9.51 -5.37
CA VAL A 105 3.62 -9.85 -5.44
C VAL A 105 3.17 -9.98 -6.90
N ARG A 106 2.42 -11.04 -7.20
CA ARG A 106 1.73 -11.16 -8.48
C ARG A 106 0.53 -10.23 -8.50
N ASP A 107 0.54 -9.31 -9.45
CA ASP A 107 -0.51 -8.30 -9.59
C ASP A 107 -1.52 -8.73 -10.65
N PHE A 108 -2.75 -9.01 -10.22
CA PHE A 108 -3.88 -9.29 -11.13
C PHE A 108 -4.72 -8.05 -11.42
N THR A 109 -4.47 -6.96 -10.70
CA THR A 109 -5.20 -5.71 -10.89
C THR A 109 -4.68 -5.02 -12.13
N LYS A 110 -5.58 -4.57 -13.00
CA LYS A 110 -5.20 -3.80 -14.19
C LYS A 110 -4.70 -2.41 -13.77
N ASN A 111 -3.58 -1.97 -14.34
CA ASN A 111 -3.08 -0.62 -14.09
C ASN A 111 -3.97 0.41 -14.79
N ILE A 112 -4.31 1.49 -14.08
CA ILE A 112 -5.04 2.65 -14.60
C ILE A 112 -4.13 3.43 -15.55
N LYS A 113 -2.87 3.64 -15.16
CA LYS A 113 -1.87 4.34 -15.98
C LYS A 113 -0.74 3.40 -16.38
N LYS A 114 0.00 3.81 -17.41
CA LYS A 114 1.25 3.14 -17.79
C LYS A 114 2.30 3.33 -16.68
N ILE A 115 3.07 2.27 -16.43
CA ILE A 115 4.22 2.31 -15.51
C ILE A 115 5.32 3.16 -16.14
N HIS A 116 5.82 4.14 -15.38
CA HIS A 116 6.95 4.97 -15.76
C HIS A 116 8.05 4.85 -14.71
N GLY A 117 9.30 4.67 -15.15
CA GLY A 117 10.44 4.54 -14.25
C GLY A 117 10.36 3.33 -13.29
N GLY A 118 9.57 2.31 -13.64
CA GLY A 118 9.37 1.14 -12.78
C GLY A 118 8.64 1.43 -11.47
N MET A 119 7.79 2.46 -11.44
CA MET A 119 6.96 2.78 -10.29
C MET A 119 5.51 3.00 -10.73
N HIS A 120 4.55 2.62 -9.89
CA HIS A 120 3.16 2.98 -10.13
C HIS A 120 2.96 4.49 -10.15
N SER A 121 1.96 4.94 -10.92
CA SER A 121 1.47 6.30 -10.84
C SER A 121 0.84 6.57 -9.47
N VAL A 122 0.74 7.84 -9.05
CA VAL A 122 0.03 8.21 -7.81
C VAL A 122 -1.42 7.72 -7.84
N GLU A 123 -2.04 7.72 -9.02
CA GLU A 123 -3.40 7.25 -9.27
C GLU A 123 -3.54 5.73 -9.08
N ASP A 124 -2.60 4.94 -9.61
CA ASP A 124 -2.55 3.49 -9.38
C ASP A 124 -2.32 3.14 -7.91
N ILE A 125 -1.47 3.91 -7.22
CA ILE A 125 -1.23 3.75 -5.78
C ILE A 125 -2.51 4.06 -5.01
N TYR A 126 -3.23 5.13 -5.35
CA TYR A 126 -4.47 5.50 -4.68
C TYR A 126 -5.54 4.43 -4.85
N PHE A 127 -5.73 3.96 -6.07
CA PHE A 127 -6.63 2.87 -6.38
C PHE A 127 -6.32 1.60 -5.58
N ARG A 128 -5.06 1.18 -5.54
CA ARG A 128 -4.65 -0.01 -4.78
C ARG A 128 -4.74 0.16 -3.28
N LYS A 129 -4.57 1.38 -2.75
CA LYS A 129 -4.77 1.65 -1.32
C LYS A 129 -6.23 1.43 -0.91
N ILE A 130 -7.16 1.90 -1.73
CA ILE A 130 -8.60 1.68 -1.51
C ILE A 130 -8.91 0.18 -1.65
N LEU A 131 -8.47 -0.50 -2.72
CA LEU A 131 -8.68 -1.95 -2.86
C LEU A 131 -8.10 -2.76 -1.69
N ALA A 132 -6.93 -2.39 -1.19
CA ALA A 132 -6.32 -3.09 -0.06
C ALA A 132 -7.06 -2.82 1.26
N ALA A 133 -7.73 -1.68 1.40
CA ALA A 133 -8.55 -1.31 2.54
C ALA A 133 -9.92 -2.02 2.50
N THR A 134 -10.58 -2.06 1.33
CA THR A 134 -11.91 -2.66 1.17
C THR A 134 -11.85 -4.17 0.97
N GLY A 135 -10.76 -4.69 0.41
CA GLY A 135 -10.64 -6.05 -0.07
C GLY A 135 -11.30 -6.22 -1.45
N THR A 136 -11.20 -7.42 -2.01
CA THR A 136 -11.83 -7.78 -3.29
C THR A 136 -13.15 -8.54 -3.13
N GLY A 137 -13.70 -8.56 -1.92
CA GLY A 137 -14.94 -9.25 -1.59
C GLY A 137 -15.47 -8.87 -0.21
N ALA A 138 -16.73 -9.18 0.03
CA ALA A 138 -17.41 -8.97 1.30
C ALA A 138 -17.60 -10.31 2.03
N LYS A 139 -17.51 -10.31 3.36
CA LYS A 139 -18.00 -11.42 4.18
C LYS A 139 -19.25 -10.97 4.92
N GLU A 140 -20.33 -11.73 4.85
CA GLU A 140 -21.46 -11.52 5.73
C GLU A 140 -21.08 -11.89 7.16
N ASN A 141 -21.38 -11.01 8.11
CA ASN A 141 -21.30 -11.34 9.53
C ASN A 141 -22.54 -12.15 9.97
N LEU A 142 -22.56 -12.59 11.23
CA LEU A 142 -23.66 -13.39 11.79
C LEU A 142 -25.03 -12.68 11.77
N THR A 143 -25.06 -11.37 11.51
CA THR A 143 -26.28 -10.56 11.42
C THR A 143 -26.65 -10.18 9.98
N GLY A 144 -25.96 -10.74 8.98
CA GLY A 144 -26.26 -10.54 7.55
C GLY A 144 -25.69 -9.23 6.95
N HIS A 145 -24.87 -8.49 7.68
CA HIS A 145 -24.20 -7.29 7.14
C HIS A 145 -22.91 -7.66 6.42
N LEU A 146 -22.70 -7.04 5.25
CA LEU A 146 -21.44 -7.13 4.52
C LEU A 146 -20.32 -6.42 5.30
N VAL A 147 -19.25 -7.17 5.57
CA VAL A 147 -18.03 -6.68 6.22
C VAL A 147 -16.89 -6.71 5.20
N PRO A 148 -16.09 -5.62 5.10
CA PRO A 148 -14.89 -5.60 4.28
C PRO A 148 -13.93 -6.71 4.69
N THR A 149 -13.36 -7.38 3.69
CA THR A 149 -12.29 -8.38 3.91
C THR A 149 -10.89 -7.76 3.84
N GLY A 150 -10.81 -6.47 3.50
CA GLY A 150 -9.56 -5.74 3.39
C GLY A 150 -8.91 -5.42 4.73
N ARG A 151 -7.73 -4.81 4.64
CA ARG A 151 -6.88 -4.51 5.79
C ARG A 151 -7.43 -3.31 6.55
N GLN A 152 -7.53 -3.43 7.86
CA GLN A 152 -7.94 -2.34 8.73
C GLN A 152 -6.69 -1.80 9.46
N THR A 153 -5.93 -0.91 8.81
CA THR A 153 -4.71 -0.34 9.39
C THR A 153 -4.72 1.18 9.36
N ALA A 154 -4.17 1.84 10.40
CA ALA A 154 -3.97 3.29 10.38
C ALA A 154 -3.07 3.75 9.21
N LYS A 155 -2.15 2.89 8.75
CA LYS A 155 -1.28 3.16 7.58
C LYS A 155 -2.10 3.40 6.31
N ASP A 156 -3.05 2.52 6.00
CA ASP A 156 -3.87 2.66 4.80
C ASP A 156 -4.85 3.84 4.92
N LEU A 157 -5.44 4.06 6.11
CA LEU A 157 -6.27 5.24 6.38
C LEU A 157 -5.51 6.55 6.20
N PHE A 158 -4.29 6.63 6.73
CA PHE A 158 -3.48 7.83 6.57
C PHE A 158 -3.08 8.07 5.11
N ASP A 159 -2.68 7.03 4.38
CA ASP A 159 -2.30 7.15 2.98
C ASP A 159 -3.51 7.61 2.13
N ILE A 160 -4.71 7.08 2.38
CA ILE A 160 -5.97 7.51 1.74
C ILE A 160 -6.29 8.97 2.08
N TYR A 161 -6.17 9.39 3.35
CA TYR A 161 -6.33 10.79 3.76
C TYR A 161 -5.34 11.70 3.02
N PHE A 162 -4.07 11.29 2.95
CA PHE A 162 -3.02 12.08 2.36
C PHE A 162 -3.30 12.31 0.87
N LEU A 163 -3.64 11.24 0.13
CA LEU A 163 -4.00 11.30 -1.28
C LEU A 163 -5.27 12.12 -1.53
N SER A 164 -6.29 11.96 -0.67
CA SER A 164 -7.54 12.75 -0.69
C SER A 164 -7.30 14.26 -0.54
N SER A 165 -6.20 14.64 0.11
CA SER A 165 -5.87 16.02 0.44
C SER A 165 -4.87 16.66 -0.52
N ASN A 166 -3.97 15.87 -1.12
CA ASN A 166 -2.83 16.39 -1.88
C ASN A 166 -2.83 15.99 -3.36
N PHE A 167 -3.66 15.02 -3.76
CA PHE A 167 -3.74 14.57 -5.14
C PHE A 167 -5.13 14.80 -5.73
N ARG A 168 -6.14 14.11 -5.19
CA ARG A 168 -7.52 14.20 -5.70
C ARG A 168 -8.53 13.89 -4.59
N PRO A 169 -9.66 14.60 -4.47
CA PRO A 169 -10.68 14.28 -3.47
C PRO A 169 -11.10 12.81 -3.54
N LEU A 170 -11.26 12.18 -2.37
CA LEU A 170 -11.64 10.77 -2.25
C LEU A 170 -13.03 10.54 -2.84
N SER A 171 -13.98 11.44 -2.55
CA SER A 171 -15.34 11.36 -3.09
C SER A 171 -15.32 11.28 -4.62
N ASP A 172 -14.52 12.10 -5.27
CA ASP A 172 -14.50 12.17 -6.73
C ASP A 172 -13.75 10.97 -7.32
N PHE A 173 -12.68 10.54 -6.64
CA PHE A 173 -11.88 9.40 -7.05
C PHE A 173 -12.68 8.10 -7.01
N VAL A 174 -13.43 7.85 -5.93
CA VAL A 174 -14.12 6.56 -5.77
C VAL A 174 -15.26 6.39 -6.77
N PHE A 175 -16.03 7.44 -7.04
CA PHE A 175 -17.13 7.39 -8.02
C PHE A 175 -16.64 7.33 -9.47
N GLU A 176 -15.37 7.68 -9.74
CA GLU A 176 -14.79 7.50 -11.08
C GLU A 176 -14.28 6.07 -11.32
N TYR A 177 -13.71 5.44 -10.29
CA TYR A 177 -12.92 4.21 -10.47
C TYR A 177 -13.51 2.95 -9.87
N PHE A 178 -14.49 3.06 -8.97
CA PHE A 178 -15.03 1.93 -8.22
C PHE A 178 -16.52 1.75 -8.51
N ALA A 179 -16.93 0.49 -8.54
CA ALA A 179 -18.35 0.13 -8.58
C ALA A 179 -19.01 0.42 -7.22
N TYR A 180 -20.33 0.62 -7.21
CA TYR A 180 -21.09 1.03 -6.04
C TYR A 180 -20.90 0.10 -4.82
N ASP A 181 -20.88 -1.22 -5.04
CA ASP A 181 -20.62 -2.22 -3.99
C ASP A 181 -19.26 -2.02 -3.31
N GLN A 182 -18.21 -1.71 -4.07
CA GLN A 182 -16.89 -1.41 -3.52
C GLN A 182 -16.86 -0.10 -2.73
N ILE A 183 -17.66 0.89 -3.16
CA ILE A 183 -17.80 2.17 -2.45
C ILE A 183 -18.52 1.95 -1.11
N GLU A 184 -19.53 1.09 -1.06
CA GLU A 184 -20.19 0.69 0.20
C GLU A 184 -19.24 -0.03 1.16
N LEU A 185 -18.34 -0.87 0.65
CA LEU A 185 -17.29 -1.49 1.46
C LEU A 185 -16.31 -0.45 2.02
N LEU A 186 -15.98 0.61 1.27
CA LEU A 186 -15.15 1.69 1.78
C LEU A 186 -15.85 2.47 2.91
N ASP A 187 -17.13 2.77 2.74
CA ASP A 187 -17.96 3.42 3.76
C ASP A 187 -18.00 2.59 5.05
N THR A 188 -18.25 1.28 4.91
CA THR A 188 -18.28 0.34 6.04
C THR A 188 -16.92 0.23 6.70
N TRP A 189 -15.84 0.05 5.92
CA TRP A 189 -14.47 -0.04 6.40
C TRP A 189 -14.07 1.17 7.26
N TYR A 190 -14.47 2.37 6.85
CA TYR A 190 -14.18 3.57 7.62
C TYR A 190 -14.96 3.64 8.94
N LYS A 191 -16.19 3.13 8.96
CA LYS A 191 -17.07 3.13 10.15
C LYS A 191 -16.66 2.10 11.19
N THR A 192 -16.01 1.01 10.79
CA THR A 192 -15.61 -0.08 11.70
C THR A 192 -14.35 0.20 12.50
N PHE A 193 -13.64 1.32 12.28
CA PHE A 193 -12.47 1.67 13.09
C PHE A 193 -12.85 2.04 14.52
N ASP A 194 -12.15 1.45 15.49
CA ASP A 194 -12.10 2.02 16.83
C ASP A 194 -11.42 3.40 16.78
N ARG A 195 -12.16 4.43 17.17
CA ARG A 195 -11.69 5.82 17.04
C ARG A 195 -10.62 6.18 18.05
N THR A 196 -10.49 5.45 19.15
CA THR A 196 -9.47 5.70 20.18
C THR A 196 -8.15 5.07 19.75
N GLU A 197 -8.17 3.80 19.37
CA GLU A 197 -7.02 3.06 18.86
C GLU A 197 -6.44 3.74 17.62
N LEU A 198 -7.30 4.11 16.66
CA LEU A 198 -6.86 4.81 15.44
C LEU A 198 -6.14 6.12 15.75
N LYS A 199 -6.57 6.88 16.76
CA LYS A 199 -5.91 8.14 17.13
C LYS A 199 -4.50 7.89 17.69
N LEU A 200 -4.35 6.86 18.52
CA LEU A 200 -3.07 6.46 19.09
C LEU A 200 -2.11 5.98 17.99
N GLU A 201 -2.57 5.06 17.13
CA GLU A 201 -1.76 4.56 16.02
C GLU A 201 -1.28 5.66 15.08
N LEU A 202 -2.16 6.62 14.73
CA LEU A 202 -1.79 7.74 13.88
C LEU A 202 -0.74 8.64 14.54
N ALA A 203 -0.90 8.95 15.83
CA ALA A 203 0.03 9.80 16.58
C ALA A 203 1.42 9.16 16.70
N ASP A 204 1.47 7.84 16.95
CA ASP A 204 2.71 7.08 17.06
C ASP A 204 3.41 6.93 15.71
N MET A 205 2.65 6.64 14.66
CA MET A 205 3.18 6.45 13.32
C MET A 205 3.75 7.74 12.72
N ILE A 206 3.13 8.89 13.02
CA ILE A 206 3.47 10.18 12.40
C ILE A 206 3.61 11.24 13.50
N PRO A 207 4.83 11.42 14.04
CA PRO A 207 5.09 12.41 15.07
C PRO A 207 4.64 13.81 14.63
N GLY A 208 3.76 14.43 15.41
CA GLY A 208 3.23 15.77 15.14
C GLY A 208 2.06 15.81 14.15
N VAL A 209 1.49 14.67 13.76
CA VAL A 209 0.28 14.66 12.92
C VAL A 209 -0.90 15.32 13.64
N ASN A 210 -1.63 16.17 12.92
CA ASN A 210 -2.90 16.69 13.41
C ASN A 210 -4.01 15.66 13.18
N VAL A 211 -4.17 14.73 14.12
CA VAL A 211 -5.15 13.63 14.02
C VAL A 211 -6.58 14.16 13.84
N ARG A 212 -6.94 15.27 14.50
CA ARG A 212 -8.27 15.88 14.33
C ARG A 212 -8.51 16.32 12.89
N LYS A 213 -7.50 16.91 12.23
CA LYS A 213 -7.58 17.30 10.82
C LYS A 213 -7.72 16.09 9.89
N VAL A 214 -6.97 15.01 10.16
CA VAL A 214 -7.05 13.75 9.41
C VAL A 214 -8.48 13.22 9.43
N LEU A 215 -9.02 13.02 10.64
CA LEU A 215 -10.36 12.45 10.82
C LEU A 215 -11.45 13.37 10.27
N SER A 216 -11.40 14.68 10.56
CA SER A 216 -12.39 15.64 10.07
C SER A 216 -12.47 15.68 8.54
N ARG A 217 -11.32 15.56 7.86
CA ARG A 217 -11.28 15.50 6.39
C ARG A 217 -11.91 14.22 5.86
N LEU A 218 -11.58 13.07 6.46
CA LEU A 218 -12.15 11.79 6.06
C LEU A 218 -13.65 11.69 6.39
N ASP A 219 -14.10 12.20 7.53
CA ASP A 219 -15.53 12.29 7.87
C ASP A 219 -16.29 13.10 6.82
N LYS A 220 -15.74 14.25 6.41
CA LYS A 220 -16.34 15.07 5.34
C LYS A 220 -16.42 14.31 4.02
N GLN A 221 -15.38 13.58 3.63
CA GLN A 221 -15.33 12.90 2.34
C GLN A 221 -16.15 11.61 2.32
N ILE A 222 -16.11 10.83 3.39
CA ILE A 222 -16.77 9.53 3.47
C ILE A 222 -18.19 9.70 3.99
N LEU A 223 -18.36 10.13 5.25
CA LEU A 223 -19.67 10.15 5.91
C LEU A 223 -20.66 11.15 5.31
N ASN A 224 -20.17 12.29 4.84
CA ASN A 224 -21.02 13.36 4.34
C ASN A 224 -21.20 13.34 2.82
N GLN A 225 -20.17 13.00 2.06
CA GLN A 225 -20.22 13.06 0.59
C GLN A 225 -20.48 11.69 -0.03
N ILE A 226 -19.67 10.68 0.31
CA ILE A 226 -19.85 9.33 -0.24
C ILE A 226 -21.14 8.71 0.30
N SER A 227 -21.34 8.65 1.62
CA SER A 227 -22.55 8.02 2.18
C SER A 227 -23.84 8.75 1.79
N ALA A 228 -23.80 10.06 1.53
CA ALA A 228 -24.96 10.79 1.02
C ALA A 228 -25.32 10.36 -0.40
N LYS A 229 -24.34 10.35 -1.30
CA LYS A 229 -24.53 9.89 -2.68
C LYS A 229 -24.96 8.43 -2.78
N LEU A 230 -24.46 7.55 -1.90
CA LEU A 230 -24.89 6.16 -1.83
C LEU A 230 -26.37 6.01 -1.44
N ARG A 231 -26.97 6.99 -0.74
CA ARG A 231 -28.41 6.97 -0.39
C ARG A 231 -29.31 7.49 -1.51
N GLU A 232 -28.74 8.17 -2.50
CA GLU A 232 -29.47 8.79 -3.62
C GLU A 232 -29.57 7.88 -4.86
N GLY A 233 -28.69 6.88 -4.97
CA GLY A 233 -28.66 5.89 -6.06
C GLY A 233 -29.27 4.57 -5.63
#